data_AF-A0A7Y6K5R5-F1
#
_entry.id   AF-A0A7Y6K5R5-F1
#
_cell.length_a   1.000
_cell.length_b   1.000
_cell.length_c   1.000
_cell.angle_alpha   90.00
_cell.angle_beta   90.00
_cell.angle_gamma   90.00
#
_symmetry.space_group_name_H-M   'P 1'
#
loop_
_entity.id
_entity.type
_entity.pdbx_description
1 polymer ?
#
loop_
_entity_poly.entity_id
_entity_poly.type
_entity_poly.pdbx_seq_one_letter_code
_entity_poly.pdbx_strand_id
1 'polypeptide(L)'
;MNEDLNARVEALLDKQDILECVHRYCRGVDRMDRELTLSAYHPGAIDDHGAFVGNAEEFVDWAFGYHTEHQLSHHHMVFNHSVELQGNEAHAETYWLFFGENRVKPDTLAVGRYIDRFEKRDGVWAIAARVCISEAINELTPAEVPAAWREILMSNGVSSRNREDVSYERPLTTRQPAEV
;
A
#
# COMPACT_ATOMS: atom_id res chain seq x y z
N MET A 1 16.07 31.71 -17.00
CA MET A 1 15.99 31.49 -15.54
C MET A 1 14.70 30.79 -15.11
N ASN A 2 13.63 30.74 -15.94
CA ASN A 2 12.35 30.09 -15.58
C ASN A 2 12.23 28.63 -16.07
N GLU A 3 12.86 28.27 -17.19
CA GLU A 3 12.74 26.92 -17.78
C GLU A 3 13.40 25.82 -16.95
N ASP A 4 14.61 26.05 -16.42
CA ASP A 4 15.29 25.11 -15.51
C ASP A 4 14.49 24.87 -14.23
N LEU A 5 13.93 25.93 -13.64
CA LEU A 5 13.09 25.82 -12.46
C LEU A 5 11.82 25.02 -12.75
N ASN A 6 11.15 25.32 -13.87
CA ASN A 6 9.94 24.60 -14.27
C ASN A 6 10.22 23.11 -14.47
N ALA A 7 11.29 22.76 -15.19
CA ALA A 7 11.68 21.36 -15.39
C ALA A 7 11.98 20.64 -14.07
N ARG A 8 12.64 21.32 -13.12
CA ARG A 8 12.92 20.76 -11.79
C ARG A 8 11.65 20.59 -10.95
N VAL A 9 10.70 21.52 -11.05
CA VAL A 9 9.40 21.42 -10.38
C VAL A 9 8.57 20.30 -10.98
N GLU A 10 8.52 20.18 -12.31
CA GLU A 10 7.85 19.08 -13.00
C GLU A 10 8.41 17.73 -12.57
N ALA A 11 9.73 17.58 -12.53
CA ALA A 11 10.38 16.36 -12.05
C ALA A 11 10.06 16.05 -10.57
N LEU A 12 9.90 17.06 -9.72
CA LEU A 12 9.48 16.87 -8.32
C LEU A 12 8.02 16.42 -8.23
N LEU A 13 7.14 17.01 -9.02
CA LEU A 13 5.73 16.62 -9.10
C LEU A 13 5.58 15.19 -9.63
N ASP A 14 6.31 14.83 -10.68
CA ASP A 14 6.29 13.46 -11.24
C ASP A 14 6.74 12.42 -10.21
N LYS A 15 7.80 12.71 -9.45
CA LYS A 15 8.26 11.82 -8.36
C LYS A 15 7.25 11.71 -7.22
N GLN A 16 6.57 12.81 -6.89
CA GLN A 16 5.51 12.81 -5.88
C GLN A 16 4.31 11.97 -6.36
N ASP A 17 3.87 12.15 -7.61
CA ASP A 17 2.77 11.39 -8.21
C ASP A 17 3.06 9.88 -8.23
N ILE A 18 4.31 9.50 -8.54
CA ILE A 18 4.77 8.10 -8.51
C ILE A 18 4.72 7.54 -7.09
N LEU A 19 5.24 8.27 -6.09
CA LEU A 19 5.18 7.84 -4.69
C LEU A 19 3.73 7.71 -4.21
N GLU A 20 2.86 8.66 -4.56
CA GLU A 20 1.44 8.60 -4.25
C GLU A 20 0.75 7.42 -4.93
N CYS A 21 1.17 7.05 -6.15
CA CYS A 21 0.69 5.86 -6.82
C CYS A 21 1.00 4.59 -6.01
N VAL A 22 2.23 4.45 -5.48
CA VAL A 22 2.61 3.32 -4.60
C VAL A 22 1.79 3.34 -3.30
N HIS A 23 1.57 4.52 -2.71
CA HIS A 23 0.74 4.64 -1.52
C HIS A 23 -0.73 4.28 -1.79
N ARG A 24 -1.30 4.66 -2.95
CA ARG A 24 -2.65 4.25 -3.36
C ARG A 24 -2.76 2.74 -3.46
N TYR A 25 -1.77 2.08 -4.08
CA TYR A 25 -1.68 0.63 -4.13
C TYR A 25 -1.71 0.01 -2.72
N CYS A 26 -0.75 0.37 -1.86
CA CYS A 26 -0.62 -0.20 -0.51
C CYS A 26 -1.89 0.03 0.31
N ARG A 27 -2.42 1.27 0.31
CA ARG A 27 -3.66 1.61 1.00
C ARG A 27 -4.85 0.82 0.48
N GLY A 28 -4.98 0.71 -0.85
CA GLY A 28 -6.07 -0.05 -1.47
C GLY A 28 -6.06 -1.51 -1.04
N VAL A 29 -4.87 -2.14 -1.04
CA VAL A 29 -4.71 -3.53 -0.59
C VAL A 29 -5.04 -3.67 0.91
N ASP A 30 -4.52 -2.80 1.77
CA ASP A 30 -4.78 -2.83 3.21
C ASP A 30 -6.27 -2.63 3.56
N ARG A 31 -6.96 -1.80 2.78
CA ARG A 31 -8.38 -1.49 2.96
C ARG A 31 -9.33 -2.36 2.11
N MET A 32 -8.80 -3.38 1.43
CA MET A 32 -9.55 -4.24 0.52
C MET A 32 -10.42 -3.42 -0.46
N ASP A 33 -9.93 -2.25 -0.88
CA ASP A 33 -10.63 -1.30 -1.73
C ASP A 33 -10.17 -1.50 -3.18
N ARG A 34 -10.91 -2.37 -3.89
CA ARG A 34 -10.56 -2.81 -5.24
C ARG A 34 -10.37 -1.65 -6.21
N GLU A 35 -11.25 -0.65 -6.15
CA GLU A 35 -11.18 0.53 -7.01
C GLU A 35 -9.91 1.34 -6.72
N LEU A 36 -9.59 1.54 -5.44
CA LEU A 36 -8.38 2.27 -5.04
C LEU A 36 -7.11 1.52 -5.46
N THR A 37 -7.05 0.19 -5.25
CA THR A 37 -5.89 -0.61 -5.66
C THR A 37 -5.67 -0.53 -7.17
N LEU A 38 -6.73 -0.72 -7.97
CA LEU A 38 -6.62 -0.70 -9.43
C LEU A 38 -6.30 0.69 -9.99
N SER A 39 -6.66 1.77 -9.28
CA SER A 39 -6.27 3.14 -9.67
C SER A 39 -4.75 3.37 -9.68
N ALA A 40 -3.97 2.45 -9.11
CA ALA A 40 -2.51 2.50 -9.14
C ALA A 40 -1.92 1.87 -10.42
N TYR A 41 -2.73 1.25 -11.28
CA TYR A 41 -2.26 0.56 -12.49
C TYR A 41 -2.80 1.20 -13.76
N HIS A 42 -2.01 1.13 -14.81
CA HIS A 42 -2.51 1.34 -16.17
C HIS A 42 -3.19 0.07 -16.70
N PRO A 43 -4.19 0.19 -17.60
CA PRO A 43 -4.72 -0.96 -18.32
C PRO A 43 -3.61 -1.75 -19.03
N GLY A 44 -3.65 -3.07 -18.88
CA GLY A 44 -2.65 -3.99 -19.43
C GLY A 44 -1.35 -4.09 -18.62
N ALA A 45 -1.29 -3.49 -17.42
CA ALA A 45 -0.15 -3.67 -16.54
C ALA A 45 0.00 -5.12 -16.09
N ILE A 46 1.26 -5.56 -15.92
CA ILE A 46 1.60 -6.88 -15.40
C ILE A 46 2.15 -6.74 -13.98
N ASP A 47 1.66 -7.59 -13.08
CA ASP A 47 2.15 -7.69 -11.73
C ASP A 47 2.70 -9.09 -11.46
N ASP A 48 4.00 -9.15 -11.13
CA ASP A 48 4.74 -10.36 -10.79
C ASP A 48 5.08 -10.34 -9.29
N HIS A 49 4.39 -11.18 -8.53
CA HIS A 49 4.66 -11.46 -7.11
C HIS A 49 5.28 -12.87 -6.91
N GLY A 50 5.87 -13.44 -7.95
CA GLY A 50 6.48 -14.78 -7.96
C GLY A 50 5.45 -15.92 -7.93
N ALA A 51 4.66 -16.01 -6.86
CA ALA A 51 3.57 -16.98 -6.74
C ALA A 51 2.36 -16.62 -7.62
N PHE A 52 2.26 -15.35 -8.00
CA PHE A 52 1.29 -14.83 -8.94
C PHE A 52 2.02 -14.05 -10.03
N VAL A 53 1.63 -14.25 -11.29
CA VAL A 53 2.05 -13.41 -12.43
C VAL A 53 0.85 -13.25 -13.36
N GLY A 54 0.40 -12.02 -13.57
CA GLY A 54 -0.80 -11.75 -14.35
C GLY A 54 -1.12 -10.27 -14.48
N ASN A 55 -2.34 -9.95 -14.94
CA ASN A 55 -2.78 -8.56 -15.01
C ASN A 55 -3.19 -8.02 -13.63
N ALA A 56 -3.37 -6.69 -13.53
CA ALA A 56 -3.69 -6.03 -12.26
C ALA A 56 -5.03 -6.49 -11.67
N GLU A 57 -6.05 -6.73 -12.48
CA GLU A 57 -7.36 -7.21 -12.02
C GLU A 57 -7.27 -8.60 -11.40
N GLU A 58 -6.60 -9.53 -12.08
CA GLU A 58 -6.33 -10.88 -11.59
C GLU A 58 -5.48 -10.86 -10.32
N PHE A 59 -4.47 -9.97 -10.27
CA PHE A 59 -3.63 -9.78 -9.09
C PHE A 59 -4.46 -9.37 -7.88
N VAL A 60 -5.33 -8.36 -8.04
CA VAL A 60 -6.15 -7.86 -6.94
C VAL A 60 -7.11 -8.93 -6.44
N ASP A 61 -7.70 -9.70 -7.35
CA ASP A 61 -8.59 -10.80 -6.96
C ASP A 61 -7.82 -11.90 -6.20
N TRP A 62 -6.61 -12.25 -6.65
CA TRP A 62 -5.72 -13.21 -5.98
C TRP A 62 -5.28 -12.72 -4.59
N ALA A 63 -4.78 -11.49 -4.50
CA ALA A 63 -4.29 -10.89 -3.26
C ALA A 63 -5.43 -10.76 -2.23
N PHE A 64 -6.62 -10.30 -2.66
CA PHE A 64 -7.75 -10.15 -1.76
C PHE A 64 -8.28 -11.52 -1.29
N GLY A 65 -8.26 -12.54 -2.15
CA GLY A 65 -8.54 -13.92 -1.77
C GLY A 65 -7.62 -14.38 -0.64
N TYR A 66 -6.30 -14.25 -0.83
CA TYR A 66 -5.29 -14.59 0.16
C TYR A 66 -5.51 -13.87 1.50
N HIS A 67 -5.65 -12.54 1.47
CA HIS A 67 -5.83 -11.75 2.69
C HIS A 67 -7.16 -12.02 3.39
N THR A 68 -8.21 -12.37 2.66
CA THR A 68 -9.51 -12.75 3.25
C THR A 68 -9.38 -14.08 3.98
N GLU A 69 -8.75 -15.07 3.33
CA GLU A 69 -8.61 -16.43 3.84
C GLU A 69 -7.68 -16.50 5.05
N HIS A 70 -6.53 -15.81 5.00
CA HIS A 70 -5.46 -16.05 5.97
C HIS A 70 -5.31 -14.96 7.03
N GLN A 71 -5.84 -13.75 6.82
CA GLN A 71 -5.49 -12.59 7.66
C GLN A 71 -6.70 -11.87 8.26
N LEU A 72 -6.59 -11.52 9.54
CA LEU A 72 -7.52 -10.64 10.24
C LEU A 72 -7.29 -9.19 9.79
N SER A 73 -6.04 -8.76 9.78
CA SER A 73 -5.61 -7.45 9.32
C SER A 73 -4.21 -7.50 8.70
N HIS A 74 -3.87 -6.50 7.90
CA HIS A 74 -2.54 -6.38 7.32
C HIS A 74 -2.21 -4.93 6.97
N HIS A 75 -0.90 -4.66 6.88
CA HIS A 75 -0.34 -3.36 6.57
C HIS A 75 0.86 -3.47 5.65
N HIS A 76 0.89 -2.63 4.62
CA HIS A 76 2.06 -2.41 3.77
C HIS A 76 2.66 -1.03 4.07
N MET A 77 3.89 -1.02 4.58
CA MET A 77 4.63 0.20 4.88
C MET A 77 5.70 0.43 3.83
N VAL A 78 5.73 1.65 3.28
CA VAL A 78 6.70 2.10 2.26
C VAL A 78 7.88 2.78 2.95
N PHE A 79 9.10 2.41 2.55
CA PHE A 79 10.36 2.97 3.06
C PHE A 79 11.13 3.66 1.94
N ASN A 80 12.42 3.36 1.79
CA ASN A 80 13.28 3.89 0.76
C ASN A 80 12.60 3.78 -0.61
N HIS A 81 12.49 4.92 -1.28
CA HIS A 81 11.88 5.06 -2.58
C HIS A 81 12.83 5.84 -3.48
N SER A 82 13.28 5.21 -4.56
CA SER A 82 14.13 5.82 -5.57
C SER A 82 13.40 5.83 -6.91
N VAL A 83 13.60 6.89 -7.69
CA VAL A 83 12.94 7.08 -8.99
C VAL A 83 13.91 7.67 -10.00
N GLU A 84 14.03 6.98 -11.12
CA GLU A 84 14.74 7.41 -12.32
C GLU A 84 13.70 7.82 -13.39
N LEU A 85 13.54 9.13 -13.60
CA LEU A 85 12.62 9.68 -14.60
C LEU A 85 13.27 9.71 -15.99
N GLN A 86 12.51 9.30 -17.01
CA GLN A 86 12.91 9.27 -18.41
C GLN A 86 11.73 9.75 -19.28
N GLY A 87 11.46 11.06 -19.25
CA GLY A 87 10.30 11.65 -19.92
C GLY A 87 9.00 11.16 -19.29
N ASN A 88 8.18 10.43 -20.06
CA ASN A 88 6.91 9.86 -19.60
C ASN A 88 7.05 8.40 -19.11
N GLU A 89 8.26 7.91 -18.90
CA GLU A 89 8.54 6.62 -18.26
C GLU A 89 9.37 6.87 -16.99
N ALA A 90 9.21 6.00 -15.99
CA ALA A 90 10.06 6.01 -14.82
C ALA A 90 10.33 4.59 -14.31
N HIS A 91 11.53 4.37 -13.79
CA HIS A 91 11.89 3.15 -13.07
C HIS A 91 12.04 3.50 -11.60
N ALA A 92 11.39 2.72 -10.74
CA ALA A 92 11.43 2.96 -9.32
C ALA A 92 11.70 1.68 -8.53
N GLU A 93 12.45 1.83 -7.45
CA GLU A 93 12.60 0.81 -6.42
C GLU A 93 11.98 1.34 -5.13
N THR A 94 11.06 0.56 -4.56
CA THR A 94 10.38 0.92 -3.33
C THR A 94 10.47 -0.21 -2.31
N TYR A 95 11.04 0.08 -1.16
CA TYR A 95 11.18 -0.88 -0.08
C TYR A 95 9.85 -0.99 0.65
N TRP A 96 9.40 -2.22 0.90
CA TRP A 96 8.20 -2.48 1.66
C TRP A 96 8.50 -3.34 2.88
N LEU A 97 7.76 -3.05 3.95
CA LEU A 97 7.55 -3.97 5.07
C LEU A 97 6.08 -4.33 5.10
N PHE A 98 5.81 -5.61 5.23
CA PHE A 98 4.50 -6.17 5.37
C PHE A 98 4.32 -6.72 6.79
N PHE A 99 3.26 -6.31 7.45
CA PHE A 99 2.78 -6.96 8.66
C PHE A 99 1.41 -7.57 8.40
N GLY A 100 1.27 -8.86 8.69
CA GLY A 100 0.01 -9.59 8.59
C GLY A 100 -0.39 -10.18 9.92
N GLU A 101 -1.51 -9.71 10.48
CA GLU A 101 -2.14 -10.38 11.61
C GLU A 101 -2.88 -11.61 11.10
N ASN A 102 -2.28 -12.78 11.28
CA ASN A 102 -2.81 -14.02 10.75
C ASN A 102 -3.97 -14.52 11.61
N ARG A 103 -4.95 -15.15 10.96
CA ARG A 103 -6.05 -15.86 11.64
C ARG A 103 -5.55 -17.05 12.44
N VAL A 104 -4.53 -17.73 11.91
CA VAL A 104 -3.79 -18.81 12.57
C VAL A 104 -2.40 -18.28 12.88
N LYS A 105 -2.06 -18.21 14.17
CA LYS A 105 -0.77 -17.69 14.63
C LYS A 105 0.38 -18.65 14.26
N PRO A 106 1.63 -18.14 14.14
CA PRO A 106 2.07 -16.76 14.42
C PRO A 106 1.71 -15.73 13.35
N ASP A 107 1.92 -14.44 13.66
CA ASP A 107 1.74 -13.33 12.71
C ASP A 107 2.92 -13.26 11.74
N THR A 108 2.68 -12.70 10.55
CA THR A 108 3.72 -12.61 9.51
C THR A 108 4.35 -11.23 9.50
N LEU A 109 5.68 -11.20 9.41
CA LEU A 109 6.48 -10.03 9.08
C LEU A 109 7.30 -10.35 7.83
N ALA A 110 7.04 -9.64 6.74
CA ALA A 110 7.83 -9.80 5.52
C ALA A 110 8.46 -8.47 5.10
N VAL A 111 9.59 -8.54 4.43
CA VAL A 111 10.25 -7.37 3.83
C VAL A 111 10.66 -7.68 2.41
N GLY A 112 10.75 -6.63 1.61
CA GLY A 112 11.19 -6.75 0.24
C GLY A 112 11.08 -5.44 -0.52
N ARG A 113 11.00 -5.57 -1.85
CA ARG A 113 11.02 -4.44 -2.76
C ARG A 113 9.99 -4.58 -3.87
N TYR A 114 9.36 -3.47 -4.24
CA TYR A 114 8.68 -3.31 -5.50
C TYR A 114 9.67 -2.71 -6.49
N ILE A 115 9.88 -3.39 -7.61
CA ILE A 115 10.66 -2.90 -8.75
C ILE A 115 9.66 -2.60 -9.86
N ASP A 116 9.46 -1.30 -10.09
CA ASP A 116 8.33 -0.81 -10.87
C ASP A 116 8.79 -0.08 -12.13
N ARG A 117 8.11 -0.34 -13.24
CA ARG A 117 8.06 0.56 -14.39
C ARG A 117 6.75 1.34 -14.34
N PHE A 118 6.85 2.65 -14.22
CA PHE A 118 5.73 3.58 -14.31
C PHE A 118 5.69 4.23 -15.69
N GLU A 119 4.48 4.55 -16.15
CA GLU A 119 4.25 5.34 -17.35
C GLU A 119 3.30 6.50 -17.04
N LYS A 120 3.56 7.65 -17.65
CA LYS A 120 2.67 8.82 -17.64
C LYS A 120 1.82 8.79 -18.89
N ARG A 121 0.53 8.45 -18.75
CA ARG A 121 -0.44 8.46 -19.85
C ARG A 121 -1.53 9.48 -19.53
N ASP A 122 -1.81 10.38 -20.47
CA ASP A 122 -2.80 11.45 -20.29
C ASP A 122 -2.61 12.29 -19.01
N GLY A 123 -1.33 12.52 -18.66
CA GLY A 123 -0.95 13.30 -17.48
C GLY A 123 -0.93 12.51 -16.16
N VAL A 124 -1.28 11.22 -16.17
CA VAL A 124 -1.37 10.38 -14.96
C VAL A 124 -0.26 9.34 -14.93
N TRP A 125 0.50 9.34 -13.84
CA TRP A 125 1.45 8.27 -13.52
C TRP A 125 0.71 7.07 -12.90
N ALA A 126 0.96 5.88 -13.46
CA ALA A 126 0.52 4.62 -12.88
C ALA A 126 1.48 3.48 -13.24
N ILE A 127 1.39 2.37 -12.51
CA ILE A 127 2.21 1.17 -12.68
C ILE A 127 1.87 0.54 -14.03
N ALA A 128 2.87 0.37 -14.88
CA ALA A 128 2.77 -0.37 -16.15
C ALA A 128 3.36 -1.78 -16.03
N ALA A 129 4.32 -1.99 -15.14
CA ALA A 129 4.81 -3.30 -14.76
C ALA A 129 5.36 -3.27 -13.33
N ARG A 130 5.16 -4.34 -12.57
CA ARG A 130 5.73 -4.53 -11.24
C ARG A 130 6.38 -5.91 -11.13
N VAL A 131 7.56 -5.93 -10.52
CA VAL A 131 8.16 -7.14 -9.97
C VAL A 131 8.32 -6.95 -8.46
N CYS A 132 7.63 -7.76 -7.68
CA CYS A 132 7.69 -7.77 -6.23
C CYS A 132 8.68 -8.85 -5.77
N ILE A 133 9.77 -8.41 -5.14
CA ILE A 133 10.81 -9.28 -4.60
C ILE A 133 10.63 -9.36 -3.09
N SER A 134 10.27 -10.55 -2.58
CA SER A 134 10.32 -10.85 -1.16
C SER A 134 11.73 -11.26 -0.76
N GLU A 135 12.28 -10.66 0.28
CA GLU A 135 13.67 -10.89 0.71
C GLU A 135 13.76 -11.67 2.02
N ALA A 136 12.82 -11.45 2.94
CA ALA A 136 12.70 -12.26 4.14
C ALA A 136 11.24 -12.33 4.60
N ILE A 137 10.90 -13.49 5.17
CA ILE A 137 9.62 -13.74 5.84
C ILE A 137 9.97 -14.28 7.23
N ASN A 138 9.39 -13.64 8.24
CA ASN A 138 9.59 -13.95 9.64
C ASN A 138 8.24 -14.08 10.33
N GLU A 139 8.27 -14.78 11.46
CA GLU A 139 7.11 -14.94 12.33
C GLU A 139 7.21 -13.96 13.51
N LEU A 140 6.08 -13.39 13.90
CA LEU A 140 5.93 -12.56 15.10
C LEU A 140 4.91 -13.21 16.03
N THR A 141 5.28 -13.28 17.31
CA THR A 141 4.36 -13.70 18.36
C THR A 141 3.68 -12.47 18.95
N PRO A 142 2.34 -12.45 19.06
CA PRO A 142 1.64 -11.36 19.74
C PRO A 142 2.15 -11.17 21.17
N ALA A 143 2.25 -9.92 21.60
CA ALA A 143 2.57 -9.61 22.99
C ALA A 143 1.47 -10.14 23.94
N GLU A 144 1.90 -10.70 25.08
CA GLU A 144 1.01 -11.03 26.19
C GLU A 144 0.63 -9.76 26.94
N VAL A 145 -0.48 -9.16 26.53
CA VAL A 145 -1.10 -8.02 27.21
C VAL A 145 -2.28 -8.53 28.03
N PRO A 146 -2.39 -8.22 29.34
CA PRO A 146 -3.56 -8.59 30.13
C PRO A 146 -4.85 -8.11 29.48
N ALA A 147 -5.91 -8.92 29.51
CA ALA A 147 -7.14 -8.66 28.76
C ALA A 147 -7.73 -7.26 29.04
N ALA A 148 -7.77 -6.83 30.30
CA ALA A 148 -8.26 -5.50 30.68
C ALA A 148 -7.44 -4.36 30.05
N TRP A 149 -6.12 -4.52 29.96
CA TRP A 149 -5.26 -3.53 29.30
C TRP A 149 -5.41 -3.57 27.78
N ARG A 150 -5.56 -4.76 27.18
CA ARG A 150 -5.80 -4.89 25.74
C ARG A 150 -7.12 -4.23 25.33
N GLU A 151 -8.18 -4.40 26.10
CA GLU A 151 -9.48 -3.74 25.85
C GLU A 151 -9.35 -2.21 25.87
N ILE A 152 -8.66 -1.66 26.87
CA ILE A 152 -8.41 -0.21 26.95
C ILE A 152 -7.59 0.27 25.75
N LEU A 153 -6.48 -0.41 25.42
CA LEU A 153 -5.61 -0.02 24.30
C LEU A 153 -6.33 -0.07 22.95
N MET A 154 -7.25 -1.02 22.77
CA MET A 154 -8.03 -1.21 21.55
C MET A 154 -9.39 -0.50 21.58
N SER A 155 -9.66 0.33 22.60
CA SER A 155 -10.89 1.13 22.70
C SER A 155 -10.90 2.37 21.79
N ASN A 156 -9.97 2.46 20.83
CA ASN A 156 -9.76 3.65 19.98
C ASN A 156 -10.59 3.65 18.69
N GLY A 157 -11.43 2.64 18.48
CA GLY A 157 -12.34 2.53 17.33
C GLY A 157 -12.34 1.12 16.75
N VAL A 158 -13.11 0.92 15.68
CA VAL A 158 -13.05 -0.31 14.89
C VAL A 158 -12.17 -0.03 13.69
N SER A 159 -11.04 -0.73 13.59
CA SER A 159 -10.26 -0.78 12.35
C SER A 159 -11.06 -1.57 11.32
N SER A 160 -11.41 -0.94 10.20
CA SER A 160 -12.11 -1.63 9.11
C SER A 160 -11.22 -1.74 7.87
N ARG A 161 -11.36 -2.87 7.19
CA ARG A 161 -10.71 -3.15 5.90
C ARG A 161 -11.70 -2.94 4.77
N ASN A 162 -12.50 -1.88 4.85
CA ASN A 162 -13.45 -1.45 3.83
C ASN A 162 -13.67 0.07 3.94
N ARG A 163 -14.63 0.61 3.18
CA ARG A 163 -14.93 2.05 3.13
C ARG A 163 -15.65 2.62 4.36
N GLU A 164 -16.02 1.79 5.32
CA GLU A 164 -16.56 2.20 6.62
C GLU A 164 -15.44 2.60 7.60
N ASP A 165 -14.17 2.40 7.24
CA ASP A 165 -13.03 2.83 8.04
C ASP A 165 -12.94 4.35 8.16
N VAL A 166 -12.53 4.84 9.33
CA VAL A 166 -12.37 6.27 9.65
C VAL A 166 -11.45 7.01 8.67
N SER A 167 -10.53 6.30 8.00
CA SER A 167 -9.65 6.90 6.98
C SER A 167 -10.40 7.45 5.75
N TYR A 168 -11.66 7.05 5.54
CA TYR A 168 -12.56 7.56 4.49
C TYR A 168 -13.49 8.68 4.98
N GLU A 169 -13.59 8.91 6.28
CA GLU A 169 -14.50 9.91 6.85
C GLU A 169 -14.07 11.33 6.46
N ARG A 170 -14.97 12.09 5.82
CA ARG A 170 -14.74 13.48 5.42
C ARG A 170 -16.00 14.32 5.70
N PRO A 171 -15.95 15.33 6.60
CA PRO A 171 -14.83 15.67 7.49
C PRO A 171 -14.56 14.55 8.51
N LEU A 172 -13.34 14.48 9.04
CA LEU A 172 -13.00 13.58 10.13
C LEU A 172 -13.64 14.07 11.45
N THR A 173 -14.40 13.22 12.12
CA THR A 173 -14.97 13.50 13.45
C THR A 173 -14.16 12.79 14.54
N THR A 174 -13.87 13.49 15.63
CA THR A 174 -13.16 12.91 16.78
C THR A 174 -14.13 12.67 17.95
N ARG A 175 -13.75 11.75 18.85
CA ARG A 175 -14.40 11.64 20.15
C ARG A 175 -14.19 12.93 20.93
N GLN A 176 -15.26 13.45 21.53
CA GLN A 176 -15.17 14.57 22.46
C GLN A 176 -14.55 14.08 23.79
N PRO A 177 -13.75 14.90 24.49
CA PRO A 177 -13.35 14.59 25.86
C PRO A 177 -14.58 14.27 26.71
N ALA A 178 -14.49 13.28 27.58
CA ALA A 178 -15.53 13.07 28.59
C ALA A 178 -15.62 14.34 29.47
N GLU A 179 -16.82 14.84 29.72
CA GLU A 179 -17.02 15.86 30.75
C GLU A 179 -16.57 15.27 32.11
N VAL A 180 -15.71 16.01 32.81
CA VAL A 180 -15.08 15.61 34.08
C VAL A 180 -16.09 15.57 35.22
#